data_AF-A0A0F8WPY6-F1
#
_entry.id   AF-A0A0F8WPY6-F1
#
_cell.length_a   1.000
_cell.length_b   1.000
_cell.length_c   1.000
_cell.angle_alpha   90.00
_cell.angle_beta   90.00
_cell.angle_gamma   90.00
#
_symmetry.space_group_name_H-M   'P 1'
#
loop_
_entity.id
_entity.type
_entity.pdbx_description
1 polymer ?
#
loop_
_entity_poly.entity_id
_entity_poly.type
_entity_poly.pdbx_seq_one_letter_code
_entity_poly.pdbx_strand_id
1 'polypeptide(L)'
;FVAVQSAGGVPVPLYQDAAAEEIAYAIDHCGAVFVIAGDQEQVDKVSEAAVSGGSLRHTIYLDARGLRKYDHAALSSYADVQQAGRDARDRLMPELVARRAELTSGSKCVMLYTSGTTGRPKGVVLSNANIIETSKNSSTFDHLRASDEVLAYLPMAWVGDFIFSIGQSYWTGFCVNCPESQDTMMTDLREIGPTYYFAPPRVFEQQLTNVMIRMEDATRVKKWLFDKFMALARRVGPDILDGRPVSGGDKLKYRLGELMIYGPLKNTLGLSRVRVGYTAGEAIGPEIFDFYRGLGINLKQLYGQTEASVFITQQPDNEVRSDTVGVPSPGVELKIGKTG
;
A
#
# COMPACT_ATOMS: atom_id res chain seq x y z
N PHE A 1 3.51 13.78 5.25
CA PHE A 1 2.55 13.39 6.30
C PHE A 1 3.00 13.79 7.70
N VAL A 2 4.04 13.18 8.27
CA VAL A 2 4.46 13.38 9.68
C VAL A 2 4.61 14.85 10.09
N ALA A 3 5.31 15.66 9.28
CA ALA A 3 5.53 17.06 9.60
C ALA A 3 4.21 17.84 9.69
N VAL A 4 3.27 17.57 8.77
CA VAL A 4 1.93 18.20 8.74
C VAL A 4 1.14 17.79 9.97
N GLN A 5 1.07 16.49 10.27
CA GLN A 5 0.36 15.94 11.43
C GLN A 5 0.95 16.48 12.75
N SER A 6 2.27 16.53 12.86
CA SER A 6 2.99 17.10 14.02
C SER A 6 2.66 18.57 14.25
N ALA A 7 2.32 19.32 13.21
CA ALA A 7 1.95 20.73 13.31
C ALA A 7 0.43 20.95 13.46
N GLY A 8 -0.36 19.87 13.64
CA GLY A 8 -1.82 19.90 13.72
C GLY A 8 -2.55 20.07 12.40
N GLY A 9 -1.84 19.98 11.27
CA GLY A 9 -2.45 19.96 9.94
C GLY A 9 -3.00 18.57 9.57
N VAL A 10 -3.91 18.54 8.62
CA VAL A 10 -4.48 17.30 8.07
C VAL A 10 -3.94 17.08 6.66
N PRO A 11 -3.09 16.07 6.43
CA PRO A 11 -2.65 15.72 5.08
C PRO A 11 -3.81 15.15 4.27
N VAL A 12 -3.89 15.56 3.00
CA VAL A 12 -4.90 15.12 2.03
C VAL A 12 -4.18 14.71 0.74
N PRO A 13 -3.68 13.46 0.65
CA PRO A 13 -3.03 12.99 -0.56
C PRO A 13 -4.00 12.82 -1.72
N LEU A 14 -3.51 13.09 -2.92
CA LEU A 14 -4.21 12.86 -4.18
C LEU A 14 -3.36 11.94 -5.07
N TYR A 15 -4.01 11.28 -6.02
CA TYR A 15 -3.31 10.49 -7.03
C TYR A 15 -2.55 11.42 -7.99
N GLN A 16 -1.35 11.00 -8.41
CA GLN A 16 -0.49 11.82 -9.29
C GLN A 16 -1.08 11.99 -10.70
N ASP A 17 -1.86 11.01 -11.14
CA ASP A 17 -2.57 10.97 -12.41
C ASP A 17 -3.97 11.61 -12.33
N ALA A 18 -4.36 12.17 -11.18
CA ALA A 18 -5.62 12.89 -11.03
C ALA A 18 -5.71 14.05 -12.03
N ALA A 19 -6.91 14.26 -12.57
CA ALA A 19 -7.17 15.36 -13.49
C ALA A 19 -7.20 16.71 -12.73
N ALA A 20 -6.94 17.81 -13.44
CA ALA A 20 -6.96 19.15 -12.85
C ALA A 20 -8.31 19.49 -12.18
N GLU A 21 -9.43 19.02 -12.75
CA GLU A 21 -10.77 19.20 -12.18
C GLU A 21 -10.94 18.45 -10.85
N GLU A 22 -10.40 17.23 -10.74
CA GLU A 22 -10.43 16.44 -9.49
C GLU A 22 -9.57 17.09 -8.41
N ILE A 23 -8.40 17.61 -8.79
CA ILE A 23 -7.52 18.38 -7.91
C ILE A 23 -8.23 19.65 -7.42
N ALA A 24 -8.87 20.40 -8.32
CA ALA A 24 -9.61 21.61 -7.98
C ALA A 24 -10.75 21.31 -7.00
N TYR A 25 -11.54 20.27 -7.27
CA TYR A 25 -12.59 19.83 -6.36
C TYR A 25 -12.03 19.46 -4.98
N ALA A 26 -10.93 18.70 -4.92
CA ALA A 26 -10.35 18.30 -3.65
C ALA A 26 -9.82 19.51 -2.84
N ILE A 27 -9.11 20.44 -3.50
CA ILE A 27 -8.59 21.67 -2.89
C ILE A 27 -9.73 22.48 -2.27
N ASP A 28 -10.82 22.71 -3.03
CA ASP A 28 -11.97 23.46 -2.55
C ASP A 28 -12.71 22.72 -1.42
N HIS A 29 -13.05 21.45 -1.64
CA HIS A 29 -13.86 20.66 -0.71
C HIS A 29 -13.17 20.44 0.65
N CYS A 30 -11.85 20.22 0.67
CA CYS A 30 -11.12 20.06 1.93
C CYS A 30 -10.65 21.41 2.53
N GLY A 31 -10.79 22.52 1.80
CA GLY A 31 -10.31 23.84 2.20
C GLY A 31 -8.78 23.91 2.30
N ALA A 32 -8.07 23.34 1.32
CA ALA A 32 -6.62 23.25 1.34
C ALA A 32 -5.97 24.64 1.31
N VAL A 33 -5.16 24.93 2.33
CA VAL A 33 -4.41 26.20 2.44
C VAL A 33 -3.03 26.11 1.79
N PHE A 34 -2.46 24.91 1.75
CA PHE A 34 -1.14 24.62 1.18
C PHE A 34 -1.23 23.36 0.31
N VAL A 35 -0.52 23.36 -0.81
CA VAL A 35 -0.35 22.18 -1.66
C VAL A 35 1.13 21.85 -1.77
N ILE A 36 1.48 20.57 -1.69
CA ILE A 36 2.82 20.06 -1.98
C ILE A 36 2.75 19.30 -3.31
N ALA A 37 3.43 19.81 -4.34
CA ALA A 37 3.44 19.30 -5.69
C ALA A 37 4.79 18.66 -6.04
N GLY A 38 4.78 17.58 -6.82
CA GLY A 38 5.99 16.83 -7.17
C GLY A 38 6.93 17.61 -8.10
N ASP A 39 6.40 18.02 -9.26
CA ASP A 39 7.17 18.60 -10.36
C ASP A 39 6.38 19.71 -11.08
N GLN A 40 6.90 20.17 -12.22
CA GLN A 40 6.27 21.21 -13.04
C GLN A 40 4.84 20.85 -13.47
N GLU A 41 4.59 19.62 -13.91
CA GLU A 41 3.26 19.20 -14.36
C GLU A 41 2.24 19.32 -13.25
N GLN A 42 2.60 18.89 -12.04
CA GLN A 42 1.72 18.98 -10.87
C GLN A 42 1.50 20.44 -10.43
N VAL A 43 2.52 21.30 -10.53
CA VAL A 43 2.37 22.75 -10.26
C VAL A 43 1.43 23.41 -11.27
N ASP A 44 1.50 23.03 -12.54
CA ASP A 44 0.63 23.56 -13.59
C ASP A 44 -0.83 23.17 -13.33
N LYS A 45 -1.11 21.89 -13.03
CA LYS A 45 -2.45 21.42 -12.65
C LYS A 45 -3.02 22.16 -11.44
N VAL A 46 -2.20 22.39 -10.41
CA VAL A 46 -2.60 23.14 -9.21
C VAL A 46 -2.87 24.61 -9.54
N SER A 47 -2.09 25.21 -10.42
CA SER A 47 -2.26 26.60 -10.84
C SER A 47 -3.56 26.80 -11.62
N GLU A 48 -3.89 25.87 -12.53
CA GLU A 48 -5.19 25.84 -13.23
C GLU A 48 -6.35 25.68 -12.25
N ALA A 49 -6.21 24.78 -11.27
CA ALA A 49 -7.20 24.55 -10.23
C ALA A 49 -7.42 25.77 -9.31
N ALA A 50 -6.34 26.48 -8.95
CA ALA A 50 -6.37 27.63 -8.04
C ALA A 50 -7.16 28.83 -8.59
N VAL A 51 -7.28 28.96 -9.92
CA VAL A 51 -8.11 29.99 -10.58
C VAL A 51 -9.59 29.85 -10.20
N SER A 52 -10.01 28.68 -9.72
CA SER A 52 -11.41 28.31 -9.53
C SER A 52 -11.91 28.28 -8.06
N GLY A 53 -11.07 28.49 -7.02
CA GLY A 53 -11.50 28.41 -5.61
C GLY A 53 -10.50 28.92 -4.57
N GLY A 54 -10.88 29.96 -3.81
CA GLY A 54 -9.97 30.87 -3.09
C GLY A 54 -9.60 30.55 -1.64
N SER A 55 -9.06 29.35 -1.35
CA SER A 55 -8.46 29.04 -0.03
C SER A 55 -6.95 28.76 -0.07
N LEU A 56 -6.42 28.41 -1.25
CA LEU A 56 -5.01 28.11 -1.45
C LEU A 56 -4.15 29.36 -1.29
N ARG A 57 -3.23 29.34 -0.33
CA ARG A 57 -2.30 30.45 -0.07
C ARG A 57 -0.94 30.25 -0.70
N HIS A 58 -0.48 29.00 -0.80
CA HIS A 58 0.87 28.72 -1.23
C HIS A 58 1.02 27.30 -1.80
N THR A 59 1.79 27.18 -2.88
CA THR A 59 2.21 25.90 -3.46
C THR A 59 3.68 25.66 -3.16
N ILE A 60 4.01 24.44 -2.75
CA ILE A 60 5.36 24.01 -2.41
C ILE A 60 5.75 22.91 -3.39
N TYR A 61 6.81 23.09 -4.18
CA TYR A 61 7.24 22.08 -5.16
C TYR A 61 8.48 21.31 -4.68
N LEU A 62 8.56 20.02 -5.01
CA LEU A 62 9.73 19.18 -4.68
C LEU A 62 10.84 19.34 -5.71
N ASP A 63 10.49 19.31 -7.00
CA ASP A 63 11.44 19.40 -8.11
C ASP A 63 11.39 20.79 -8.79
N ALA A 64 12.55 21.46 -8.84
CA ALA A 64 12.70 22.80 -9.40
C ALA A 64 12.84 22.84 -10.93
N ARG A 65 13.00 21.68 -11.59
CA ARG A 65 13.17 21.61 -13.05
C ARG A 65 11.95 22.23 -13.75
N GLY A 66 12.19 23.14 -14.69
CA GLY A 66 11.13 23.83 -15.45
C GLY A 66 10.50 25.05 -14.76
N LEU A 67 10.68 25.24 -13.45
CA LEU A 67 9.93 26.24 -12.67
C LEU A 67 10.60 27.63 -12.57
N ARG A 68 11.79 27.84 -13.15
CA ARG A 68 12.59 29.07 -12.97
C ARG A 68 11.91 30.38 -13.39
N LYS A 69 10.95 30.32 -14.31
CA LYS A 69 10.27 31.51 -14.87
C LYS A 69 8.91 31.78 -14.23
N TYR A 70 8.51 30.98 -13.25
CA TYR A 70 7.22 31.09 -12.59
C TYR A 70 7.24 32.27 -11.61
N ASP A 71 6.05 32.79 -11.29
CA ASP A 71 5.92 33.73 -10.19
C ASP A 71 6.09 33.00 -8.86
N HIS A 72 7.13 33.38 -8.11
CA HIS A 72 7.49 32.78 -6.83
C HIS A 72 6.86 33.50 -5.63
N ALA A 73 5.93 34.44 -5.83
CA ALA A 73 5.22 35.11 -4.74
C ALA A 73 4.41 34.14 -3.87
N ALA A 74 3.78 33.13 -4.47
CA ALA A 74 2.99 32.09 -3.79
C ALA A 74 3.49 30.66 -4.12
N LEU A 75 4.76 30.54 -4.52
CA LEU A 75 5.38 29.28 -4.96
C LEU A 75 6.81 29.17 -4.42
N SER A 76 7.07 28.18 -3.57
CA SER A 76 8.41 27.96 -2.98
C SER A 76 8.90 26.54 -3.17
N SER A 77 10.21 26.34 -3.25
CA SER A 77 10.76 25.00 -3.23
C SER A 77 10.63 24.39 -1.83
N TYR A 78 10.46 23.08 -1.75
CA TYR A 78 10.43 22.36 -0.49
C TYR A 78 11.75 22.52 0.30
N ALA A 79 12.88 22.59 -0.40
CA ALA A 79 14.19 22.82 0.21
C ALA A 79 14.27 24.19 0.90
N ASP A 80 13.72 25.24 0.28
CA ASP A 80 13.69 26.59 0.86
C ASP A 80 12.78 26.63 2.10
N VAL A 81 11.62 25.97 2.05
CA VAL A 81 10.72 25.83 3.21
C VAL A 81 11.42 25.12 4.36
N GLN A 82 12.18 24.06 4.08
CA GLN A 82 12.96 23.36 5.10
C GLN A 82 14.07 24.24 5.67
N GLN A 83 14.78 25.00 4.83
CA GLN A 83 15.83 25.92 5.28
C GLN A 83 15.26 27.04 6.16
N ALA A 84 14.17 27.68 5.71
CA ALA A 84 13.46 28.68 6.50
C ALA A 84 12.99 28.12 7.86
N GLY A 85 12.54 26.86 7.89
CA GLY A 85 12.21 26.16 9.13
C GLY A 85 13.40 25.93 10.06
N ARG A 86 14.59 25.63 9.52
CA ARG A 86 15.84 25.52 10.30
C ARG A 86 16.28 26.87 10.86
N ASP A 87 16.26 27.91 10.04
CA ASP A 87 16.68 29.26 10.43
C ASP A 87 15.74 29.86 11.48
N ALA A 88 14.44 29.54 11.42
CA ALA A 88 13.44 29.99 12.36
C ALA A 88 13.19 29.03 13.54
N ARG A 89 14.02 27.99 13.71
CA ARG A 89 13.79 26.89 14.67
C ARG A 89 13.52 27.39 16.08
N ASP A 90 14.39 28.23 16.63
CA ASP A 90 14.27 28.69 18.03
C ASP A 90 13.01 29.53 18.25
N ARG A 91 12.58 30.27 17.22
CA ARG A 91 11.35 31.08 17.25
C ARG A 91 10.09 30.24 17.13
N LEU A 92 10.09 29.22 16.26
CA LEU A 92 8.91 28.41 15.94
C LEU A 92 8.75 27.17 16.81
N MET A 93 9.82 26.73 17.50
CA MET A 93 9.77 25.53 18.34
C MET A 93 8.73 25.63 19.48
N PRO A 94 8.61 26.74 20.23
CA PRO A 94 7.59 26.85 21.29
C PRO A 94 6.17 26.67 20.75
N GLU A 95 5.87 27.25 19.59
CA GLU A 95 4.58 27.10 18.91
C GLU A 95 4.35 25.65 18.46
N LEU A 96 5.35 25.01 17.86
CA LEU A 96 5.24 23.60 17.47
C LEU A 96 5.00 22.68 18.68
N VAL A 97 5.67 22.93 19.80
CA VAL A 97 5.45 22.20 21.06
C VAL A 97 4.03 22.41 21.58
N ALA A 98 3.54 23.65 21.59
CA ALA A 98 2.17 23.96 22.01
C ALA A 98 1.14 23.22 21.15
N ARG A 99 1.28 23.26 19.82
CA ARG A 99 0.40 22.52 18.90
C ARG A 99 0.43 21.02 19.13
N ARG A 100 1.63 20.45 19.33
CA ARG A 100 1.78 19.01 19.62
C ARG A 100 1.10 18.61 20.92
N ALA A 101 1.12 19.47 21.93
CA ALA A 101 0.48 19.22 23.21
C ALA A 101 -1.06 19.17 23.12
N GLU A 102 -1.66 19.80 22.11
CA GLU A 102 -3.10 19.76 21.84
C GLU A 102 -3.54 18.50 21.05
N LEU A 103 -2.59 17.76 20.47
CA LEU A 103 -2.90 16.57 19.70
C LEU A 103 -3.31 15.41 20.61
N THR A 104 -4.39 14.73 20.22
CA THR A 104 -4.91 13.55 20.90
C THR A 104 -5.12 12.41 19.91
N SER A 105 -5.49 11.23 20.41
CA SER A 105 -5.93 10.12 19.55
C SER A 105 -7.18 10.48 18.72
N GLY A 106 -8.01 11.43 19.17
CA GLY A 106 -9.17 11.93 18.43
C GLY A 106 -8.83 12.95 17.33
N SER A 107 -7.60 13.47 17.29
CA SER A 107 -7.18 14.41 16.26
C SER A 107 -7.20 13.75 14.87
N LYS A 108 -7.55 14.54 13.85
CA LYS A 108 -7.59 14.09 12.45
C LYS A 108 -6.18 13.72 11.98
N CYS A 109 -6.01 12.49 11.52
CA CYS A 109 -4.74 11.94 11.04
C CYS A 109 -4.54 12.18 9.55
N VAL A 110 -5.58 11.90 8.75
CA VAL A 110 -5.54 12.00 7.27
C VAL A 110 -6.97 12.15 6.74
N MET A 111 -7.11 12.79 5.58
CA MET A 111 -8.34 12.72 4.78
C MET A 111 -8.01 12.02 3.46
N LEU A 112 -8.77 10.98 3.12
CA LEU A 112 -8.59 10.19 1.89
C LEU A 112 -9.85 10.25 1.05
N TYR A 113 -9.71 10.59 -0.24
CA TYR A 113 -10.84 10.64 -1.15
C TYR A 113 -11.16 9.26 -1.72
N THR A 114 -12.45 8.90 -1.69
CA THR A 114 -12.97 7.69 -2.35
C THR A 114 -13.74 8.06 -3.61
N SER A 115 -13.71 7.19 -4.62
CA SER A 115 -14.34 7.44 -5.93
C SER A 115 -15.85 7.62 -5.89
N GLY A 116 -16.52 7.17 -4.82
CA GLY A 116 -17.95 7.39 -4.56
C GLY A 116 -18.86 6.73 -5.61
N THR A 117 -19.62 5.71 -5.22
CA THR A 117 -20.52 5.00 -6.16
C THR A 117 -21.71 5.83 -6.65
N THR A 118 -21.93 7.04 -6.09
CA THR A 118 -23.14 7.84 -6.30
C THR A 118 -22.87 9.30 -6.69
N GLY A 119 -21.66 9.66 -7.14
CA GLY A 119 -21.36 11.04 -7.55
C GLY A 119 -19.93 11.48 -7.27
N ARG A 120 -19.75 12.73 -6.81
CA ARG A 120 -18.43 13.32 -6.55
C ARG A 120 -17.66 12.56 -5.45
N PRO A 121 -16.32 12.53 -5.50
CA PRO A 121 -15.50 11.89 -4.48
C PRO A 121 -15.79 12.38 -3.05
N LYS A 122 -15.75 11.47 -2.07
CA LYS A 122 -16.01 11.77 -0.66
C LYS A 122 -14.70 11.76 0.13
N GLY A 123 -14.44 12.81 0.90
CA GLY A 123 -13.28 12.90 1.79
C GLY A 123 -13.53 12.16 3.10
N VAL A 124 -13.00 10.95 3.25
CA VAL A 124 -13.08 10.16 4.49
C VAL A 124 -12.03 10.68 5.46
N VAL A 125 -12.48 11.18 6.61
CA VAL A 125 -11.60 11.69 7.66
C VAL A 125 -11.31 10.59 8.67
N LEU A 126 -10.03 10.21 8.78
CA LEU A 126 -9.58 9.21 9.74
C LEU A 126 -8.83 9.89 10.88
N SER A 127 -9.17 9.54 12.13
CA SER A 127 -8.47 10.02 13.33
C SER A 127 -7.18 9.22 13.59
N ASN A 128 -6.32 9.74 14.46
CA ASN A 128 -5.15 8.99 14.93
C ASN A 128 -5.56 7.65 15.56
N ALA A 129 -6.67 7.63 16.33
CA ALA A 129 -7.20 6.43 16.96
C ALA A 129 -7.59 5.36 15.92
N ASN A 130 -8.24 5.75 14.82
CA ASN A 130 -8.61 4.81 13.75
C ASN A 130 -7.36 4.11 13.19
N ILE A 131 -6.33 4.88 12.87
CA ILE A 131 -5.10 4.36 12.28
C ILE A 131 -4.32 3.52 13.29
N ILE A 132 -4.17 3.99 14.53
CA ILE A 132 -3.40 3.31 15.58
C ILE A 132 -4.05 1.98 15.96
N GLU A 133 -5.36 1.95 16.24
CA GLU A 133 -6.04 0.72 16.66
C GLU A 133 -6.06 -0.31 15.52
N THR A 134 -6.36 0.09 14.29
CA THR A 134 -6.33 -0.84 13.15
C THR A 134 -4.91 -1.35 12.89
N SER A 135 -3.89 -0.50 13.00
CA SER A 135 -2.49 -0.90 12.83
C SER A 135 -2.06 -1.88 13.91
N LYS A 136 -2.43 -1.63 15.17
CA LYS A 136 -2.18 -2.53 16.30
C LYS A 136 -2.84 -3.89 16.11
N ASN A 137 -4.12 -3.90 15.76
CA ASN A 137 -4.91 -5.13 15.65
C ASN A 137 -4.43 -6.00 14.48
N SER A 138 -4.21 -5.40 13.31
CA SER A 138 -3.67 -6.12 12.14
C SER A 138 -2.23 -6.60 12.37
N SER A 139 -1.36 -5.76 12.94
CA SER A 139 0.02 -6.16 13.24
C SER A 139 0.10 -7.30 14.23
N THR A 140 -0.77 -7.30 15.25
CA THR A 140 -0.86 -8.39 16.23
C THR A 140 -1.37 -9.67 15.60
N PHE A 141 -2.40 -9.57 14.75
CA PHE A 141 -3.01 -10.70 14.05
C PHE A 141 -2.01 -11.43 13.14
N ASP A 142 -1.19 -10.68 12.41
CA ASP A 142 -0.19 -11.23 11.48
C ASP A 142 1.19 -11.46 12.12
N HIS A 143 1.32 -11.21 13.42
CA HIS A 143 2.58 -11.28 14.15
C HIS A 143 3.71 -10.48 13.46
N LEU A 144 3.39 -9.27 12.98
CA LEU A 144 4.36 -8.37 12.36
C LEU A 144 5.46 -7.98 13.36
N ARG A 145 6.67 -7.79 12.84
CA ARG A 145 7.90 -7.59 13.63
C ARG A 145 8.66 -6.39 13.11
N ALA A 146 9.46 -5.75 13.96
CA ALA A 146 10.37 -4.69 13.54
C ALA A 146 11.42 -5.14 12.49
N SER A 147 11.66 -6.45 12.38
CA SER A 147 12.52 -7.05 11.34
C SER A 147 11.80 -7.29 10.02
N ASP A 148 10.49 -7.05 9.95
CA ASP A 148 9.78 -7.11 8.67
C ASP A 148 10.13 -5.89 7.81
N GLU A 149 9.78 -5.97 6.53
CA GLU A 149 9.90 -4.83 5.63
C GLU A 149 8.88 -4.91 4.48
N VAL A 150 8.47 -3.75 4.01
CA VAL A 150 7.52 -3.55 2.90
C VAL A 150 8.15 -2.69 1.80
N LEU A 151 7.52 -2.68 0.63
CA LEU A 151 7.81 -1.73 -0.46
C LEU A 151 6.61 -0.78 -0.63
N ALA A 152 6.83 0.52 -0.44
CA ALA A 152 5.81 1.57 -0.60
C ALA A 152 5.72 2.02 -2.07
N TYR A 153 5.09 1.19 -2.90
CA TYR A 153 4.94 1.45 -4.34
C TYR A 153 3.52 1.87 -4.75
N LEU A 154 2.55 1.70 -3.85
CA LEU A 154 1.16 2.05 -4.11
C LEU A 154 0.93 3.53 -3.80
N PRO A 155 -0.07 4.18 -4.41
CA PRO A 155 -0.35 5.58 -4.12
C PRO A 155 -0.75 5.77 -2.65
N MET A 156 -0.10 6.67 -1.91
CA MET A 156 -0.49 7.02 -0.53
C MET A 156 -1.88 7.66 -0.43
N ALA A 157 -2.49 8.07 -1.54
CA ALA A 157 -3.89 8.49 -1.61
C ALA A 157 -4.86 7.31 -1.41
N TRP A 158 -4.38 6.10 -1.61
CA TRP A 158 -5.10 4.87 -1.37
C TRP A 158 -4.89 4.41 0.09
N VAL A 159 -5.99 4.14 0.79
CA VAL A 159 -5.98 3.82 2.23
C VAL A 159 -5.13 2.61 2.58
N GLY A 160 -5.01 1.64 1.66
CA GLY A 160 -4.16 0.48 1.87
C GLY A 160 -2.71 0.90 2.06
N ASP A 161 -2.11 1.58 1.09
CA ASP A 161 -0.71 2.01 1.22
C ASP A 161 -0.48 2.90 2.44
N PHE A 162 -1.43 3.80 2.73
CA PHE A 162 -1.35 4.61 3.95
C PHE A 162 -1.30 3.74 5.23
N ILE A 163 -2.14 2.70 5.32
CA ILE A 163 -2.11 1.79 6.47
C ILE A 163 -0.86 0.92 6.51
N PHE A 164 -0.43 0.32 5.40
CA PHE A 164 0.76 -0.54 5.37
C PHE A 164 2.04 0.27 5.59
N SER A 165 2.21 1.39 4.89
CA SER A 165 3.44 2.17 4.84
C SER A 165 3.54 3.23 5.95
N ILE A 166 2.43 3.73 6.50
CA ILE A 166 2.45 4.71 7.61
C ILE A 166 1.91 4.09 8.90
N GLY A 167 0.70 3.54 8.89
CA GLY A 167 0.04 3.05 10.11
C GLY A 167 0.79 1.91 10.80
N GLN A 168 0.91 0.77 10.11
CA GLN A 168 1.53 -0.44 10.63
C GLN A 168 3.03 -0.28 10.83
N SER A 169 3.71 0.47 9.95
CA SER A 169 5.14 0.75 10.10
C SER A 169 5.43 1.56 11.37
N TYR A 170 4.59 2.54 11.72
CA TYR A 170 4.76 3.33 12.94
C TYR A 170 4.41 2.54 14.20
N TRP A 171 3.41 1.66 14.13
CA TRP A 171 3.05 0.81 15.25
C TRP A 171 4.11 -0.27 15.51
N THR A 172 4.54 -0.96 14.47
CA THR A 172 5.41 -2.14 14.56
C THR A 172 6.91 -1.79 14.55
N GLY A 173 7.27 -0.67 13.91
CA GLY A 173 8.66 -0.24 13.74
C GLY A 173 9.42 -0.98 12.65
N PHE A 174 8.73 -1.48 11.61
CA PHE A 174 9.36 -2.16 10.47
C PHE A 174 9.85 -1.19 9.39
N CYS A 175 10.72 -1.67 8.50
CA CYS A 175 11.29 -0.84 7.43
C CYS A 175 10.29 -0.66 6.26
N VAL A 176 10.19 0.56 5.76
CA VAL A 176 9.42 0.90 4.55
C VAL A 176 10.41 1.31 3.48
N ASN A 177 10.56 0.48 2.46
CA ASN A 177 11.42 0.74 1.33
C ASN A 177 10.66 1.54 0.28
N CYS A 178 11.26 2.59 -0.26
CA CYS A 178 10.70 3.37 -1.37
C CYS A 178 11.40 2.97 -2.67
N PRO A 179 10.67 2.63 -3.75
CA PRO A 179 11.29 2.40 -5.05
C PRO A 179 11.94 3.69 -5.58
N GLU A 180 12.96 3.56 -6.41
CA GLU A 180 13.65 4.73 -7.01
C GLU A 180 12.72 5.49 -7.96
N SER A 181 11.89 4.75 -8.71
CA SER A 181 10.81 5.29 -9.54
C SER A 181 9.76 4.21 -9.83
N GLN A 182 8.67 4.59 -10.48
CA GLN A 182 7.67 3.62 -10.96
C GLN A 182 8.27 2.64 -11.98
N ASP A 183 9.25 3.09 -12.77
CA ASP A 183 9.89 2.26 -13.81
C ASP A 183 10.82 1.18 -13.21
N THR A 184 11.45 1.46 -12.07
CA THR A 184 12.37 0.54 -11.39
C THR A 184 11.65 -0.40 -10.41
N MET A 185 10.37 -0.15 -10.11
CA MET A 185 9.60 -0.84 -9.08
C MET A 185 9.76 -2.37 -9.05
N MET A 186 9.68 -3.04 -10.20
CA MET A 186 9.80 -4.52 -10.25
C MET A 186 11.23 -5.01 -9.98
N THR A 187 12.23 -4.23 -10.38
CA THR A 187 13.64 -4.50 -10.07
C THR A 187 13.89 -4.30 -8.58
N ASP A 188 13.40 -3.19 -8.02
CA ASP A 188 13.52 -2.85 -6.60
C ASP A 188 12.82 -3.90 -5.74
N LEU A 189 11.60 -4.31 -6.11
CA LEU A 189 10.86 -5.40 -5.44
C LEU A 189 11.67 -6.70 -5.39
N ARG A 190 12.36 -7.02 -6.48
CA ARG A 190 13.19 -8.22 -6.58
C ARG A 190 14.46 -8.13 -5.74
N GLU A 191 15.11 -6.97 -5.73
CA GLU A 191 16.34 -6.74 -4.97
C GLU A 191 16.09 -6.70 -3.46
N ILE A 192 15.05 -5.97 -3.05
CA ILE A 192 14.64 -5.84 -1.65
C ILE A 192 14.08 -7.18 -1.14
N GLY A 193 13.16 -7.79 -1.90
CA GLY A 193 12.46 -9.01 -1.51
C GLY A 193 11.75 -8.83 -0.16
N PRO A 194 10.64 -8.07 -0.10
CA PRO A 194 10.00 -7.72 1.16
C PRO A 194 9.49 -8.95 1.92
N THR A 195 9.39 -8.85 3.25
CA THR A 195 8.82 -9.92 4.07
C THR A 195 7.31 -9.79 4.25
N TYR A 196 6.79 -8.57 4.04
CA TYR A 196 5.38 -8.27 4.05
C TYR A 196 5.00 -7.59 2.74
N TYR A 197 4.07 -8.18 1.99
CA TYR A 197 3.73 -7.73 0.65
C TYR A 197 2.22 -7.59 0.48
N PHE A 198 1.79 -6.47 -0.06
CA PHE A 198 0.41 -6.23 -0.44
C PHE A 198 0.36 -5.84 -1.92
N ALA A 199 -0.55 -6.44 -2.68
CA ALA A 199 -0.84 -6.02 -4.03
C ALA A 199 -2.30 -6.28 -4.42
N PRO A 200 -2.93 -5.44 -5.25
CA PRO A 200 -4.26 -5.74 -5.79
C PRO A 200 -4.21 -6.94 -6.75
N PRO A 201 -5.34 -7.64 -7.00
CA PRO A 201 -5.40 -8.84 -7.83
C PRO A 201 -4.73 -8.68 -9.19
N ARG A 202 -4.95 -7.54 -9.85
CA ARG A 202 -4.37 -7.21 -11.17
C ARG A 202 -2.84 -7.31 -11.21
N VAL A 203 -2.14 -6.98 -10.12
CA VAL A 203 -0.68 -7.09 -10.05
C VAL A 203 -0.26 -8.55 -10.04
N PHE A 204 -0.93 -9.39 -9.24
CA PHE A 204 -0.70 -10.83 -9.21
C PHE A 204 -1.04 -11.50 -10.55
N GLU A 205 -2.11 -11.08 -11.22
CA GLU A 205 -2.50 -11.53 -12.55
C GLU A 205 -1.45 -11.20 -13.61
N GLN A 206 -0.96 -9.96 -13.62
CA GLN A 206 0.05 -9.52 -14.57
C GLN A 206 1.37 -10.27 -14.37
N GLN A 207 1.79 -10.46 -13.11
CA GLN A 207 2.98 -11.24 -12.77
C GLN A 207 2.85 -12.69 -13.25
N LEU A 208 1.70 -13.34 -12.98
CA LEU A 208 1.45 -14.71 -13.44
C LEU A 208 1.45 -14.79 -14.97
N THR A 209 0.79 -13.87 -15.66
CA THR A 209 0.76 -13.80 -17.13
C THR A 209 2.18 -13.72 -17.70
N ASN A 210 3.03 -12.86 -17.14
CA ASN A 210 4.43 -12.73 -17.57
C ASN A 210 5.23 -14.02 -17.33
N VAL A 211 4.96 -14.76 -16.25
CA VAL A 211 5.57 -16.08 -15.99
C VAL A 211 5.12 -17.08 -17.05
N MET A 212 3.81 -17.14 -17.34
CA MET A 212 3.26 -18.08 -18.32
C MET A 212 3.84 -17.84 -19.71
N ILE A 213 3.90 -16.58 -20.17
CA ILE A 213 4.51 -16.21 -21.46
C ILE A 213 5.98 -16.69 -21.51
N ARG A 214 6.78 -16.38 -20.49
CA ARG A 214 8.18 -16.81 -20.43
C ARG A 214 8.35 -18.32 -20.42
N MET A 215 7.40 -19.06 -19.84
CA MET A 215 7.40 -20.51 -19.83
C MET A 215 6.94 -21.14 -21.15
N GLU A 216 6.09 -20.45 -21.91
CA GLU A 216 5.74 -20.86 -23.27
C GLU A 216 6.91 -20.76 -24.24
N ASP A 217 7.75 -19.72 -24.09
CA ASP A 217 8.99 -19.54 -24.84
C ASP A 217 10.16 -20.41 -24.34
N ALA A 218 9.98 -21.12 -23.23
CA ALA A 218 11.02 -21.95 -22.65
C ALA A 218 11.27 -23.24 -23.45
N THR A 219 12.44 -23.83 -23.28
CA THR A 219 12.76 -25.13 -23.89
C THR A 219 11.78 -26.20 -23.42
N ARG A 220 11.49 -27.19 -24.28
CA ARG A 220 10.53 -28.27 -24.00
C ARG A 220 10.77 -28.96 -22.66
N VAL A 221 12.04 -29.12 -22.26
CA VAL A 221 12.43 -29.72 -20.98
C VAL A 221 12.06 -28.80 -19.80
N LYS A 222 12.34 -27.50 -19.89
CA LYS A 222 11.98 -26.53 -18.84
C LYS A 222 10.46 -26.41 -18.69
N LYS A 223 9.73 -26.34 -19.81
CA LYS A 223 8.26 -26.31 -19.80
C LYS A 223 7.68 -27.57 -19.17
N TRP A 224 8.15 -28.76 -19.57
CA TRP A 224 7.72 -30.02 -18.97
C TRP A 224 8.00 -30.08 -17.46
N LEU A 225 9.19 -29.65 -17.01
CA LEU A 225 9.52 -29.60 -15.58
C LEU A 225 8.58 -28.65 -14.84
N PHE A 226 8.40 -27.44 -15.37
CA PHE A 226 7.49 -26.44 -14.81
C PHE A 226 6.08 -27.00 -14.68
N ASP A 227 5.49 -27.54 -15.74
CA ASP A 227 4.13 -28.10 -15.73
C ASP A 227 3.98 -29.22 -14.69
N LYS A 228 4.99 -30.11 -14.59
CA LYS A 228 4.99 -31.22 -13.63
C LYS A 228 5.08 -30.74 -12.18
N PHE A 229 5.98 -29.83 -11.89
CA PHE A 229 6.14 -29.30 -10.53
C PHE A 229 4.97 -28.38 -10.16
N MET A 230 4.46 -27.54 -11.06
CA MET A 230 3.29 -26.71 -10.79
C MET A 230 2.03 -27.55 -10.52
N ALA A 231 1.84 -28.68 -11.21
CA ALA A 231 0.75 -29.61 -10.91
C ALA A 231 0.90 -30.22 -9.50
N LEU A 232 2.13 -30.53 -9.07
CA LEU A 232 2.40 -30.98 -7.70
C LEU A 232 2.13 -29.86 -6.69
N ALA A 233 2.63 -28.64 -6.95
CA ALA A 233 2.45 -27.47 -6.11
C ALA A 233 0.98 -27.15 -5.86
N ARG A 234 0.15 -27.19 -6.91
CA ARG A 234 -1.31 -26.99 -6.79
C ARG A 234 -1.96 -28.05 -5.91
N ARG A 235 -1.47 -29.29 -5.94
CA ARG A 235 -2.05 -30.41 -5.18
C ARG A 235 -1.67 -30.40 -3.71
N VAL A 236 -0.42 -30.08 -3.37
CA VAL A 236 0.10 -30.26 -2.00
C VAL A 236 0.63 -28.98 -1.36
N GLY A 237 0.88 -27.93 -2.13
CA GLY A 237 1.45 -26.66 -1.65
C GLY A 237 0.59 -25.99 -0.58
N PRO A 238 -0.72 -25.75 -0.82
CA PRO A 238 -1.60 -25.18 0.19
C PRO A 238 -1.65 -26.01 1.49
N ASP A 239 -1.74 -27.35 1.37
CA ASP A 239 -1.75 -28.23 2.54
C ASP A 239 -0.42 -28.21 3.31
N ILE A 240 0.72 -28.13 2.63
CA ILE A 240 2.04 -27.96 3.28
C ILE A 240 2.09 -26.62 4.01
N LEU A 241 1.63 -25.55 3.36
CA LEU A 241 1.62 -24.19 3.89
C LEU A 241 0.73 -24.07 5.13
N ASP A 242 -0.44 -24.73 5.12
CA ASP A 242 -1.40 -24.75 6.23
C ASP A 242 -1.07 -25.81 7.31
N GLY A 243 0.08 -26.48 7.21
CA GLY A 243 0.52 -27.48 8.19
C GLY A 243 -0.29 -28.79 8.18
N ARG A 244 -1.06 -29.06 7.13
CA ARG A 244 -1.89 -30.27 7.00
C ARG A 244 -1.05 -31.50 6.65
N PRO A 245 -1.56 -32.71 6.93
CA PRO A 245 -0.84 -33.94 6.63
C PRO A 245 -0.65 -34.15 5.11
N VAL A 246 0.61 -34.22 4.68
CA VAL A 246 1.01 -34.57 3.31
C VAL A 246 1.98 -35.75 3.36
N SER A 247 1.88 -36.66 2.39
CA SER A 247 2.73 -37.86 2.31
C SER A 247 4.23 -37.49 2.26
N GLY A 248 5.09 -38.32 2.88
CA GLY A 248 6.53 -38.06 2.92
C GLY A 248 7.17 -37.99 1.53
N GLY A 249 6.69 -38.81 0.58
CA GLY A 249 7.14 -38.78 -0.81
C GLY A 249 6.79 -37.48 -1.52
N ASP A 250 5.58 -36.95 -1.32
CA ASP A 250 5.19 -35.68 -1.92
C ASP A 250 5.91 -34.49 -1.27
N LYS A 251 6.18 -34.53 0.04
CA LYS A 251 7.03 -33.54 0.71
C LYS A 251 8.44 -33.52 0.10
N LEU A 252 9.03 -34.67 -0.19
CA LEU A 252 10.35 -34.76 -0.83
C LEU A 252 10.32 -34.17 -2.25
N LYS A 253 9.31 -34.54 -3.06
CA LYS A 253 9.15 -33.98 -4.41
C LYS A 253 8.90 -32.47 -4.38
N TYR A 254 8.13 -31.99 -3.41
CA TYR A 254 7.89 -30.56 -3.24
C TYR A 254 9.18 -29.81 -2.88
N ARG A 255 10.02 -30.36 -1.99
CA ARG A 255 11.36 -29.81 -1.71
C ARG A 255 12.28 -29.79 -2.93
N LEU A 256 12.20 -30.80 -3.79
CA LEU A 256 12.94 -30.79 -5.06
C LEU A 256 12.40 -29.69 -6.01
N GLY A 257 11.09 -29.51 -6.04
CA GLY A 257 10.44 -28.41 -6.76
C GLY A 257 10.86 -27.04 -6.22
N GLU A 258 11.01 -26.90 -4.91
CA GLU A 258 11.49 -25.67 -4.27
C GLU A 258 12.89 -25.30 -4.77
N LEU A 259 13.79 -26.27 -4.88
CA LEU A 259 15.15 -26.05 -5.38
C LEU A 259 15.18 -25.69 -6.88
N MET A 260 14.37 -26.37 -7.70
CA MET A 260 14.50 -26.28 -9.17
C MET A 260 13.56 -25.27 -9.83
N ILE A 261 12.37 -25.05 -9.25
CA ILE A 261 11.29 -24.28 -9.87
C ILE A 261 10.78 -23.19 -8.93
N TYR A 262 10.22 -23.54 -7.77
CA TYR A 262 9.46 -22.58 -6.94
C TYR A 262 10.37 -21.52 -6.31
N GLY A 263 11.54 -21.89 -5.81
CA GLY A 263 12.52 -20.96 -5.24
C GLY A 263 13.03 -19.94 -6.27
N PRO A 264 13.56 -20.38 -7.43
CA PRO A 264 13.95 -19.46 -8.51
C PRO A 264 12.80 -18.57 -9.02
N LEU A 265 11.58 -19.12 -9.06
CA LEU A 265 10.38 -18.38 -9.47
C LEU A 265 10.02 -17.30 -8.44
N LYS A 266 9.92 -17.65 -7.15
CA LYS A 266 9.72 -16.68 -6.06
C LYS A 266 10.80 -15.60 -6.07
N ASN A 267 12.05 -15.97 -6.33
CA ASN A 267 13.16 -15.03 -6.41
C ASN A 267 13.02 -14.06 -7.58
N THR A 268 12.52 -14.53 -8.72
CA THR A 268 12.27 -13.66 -9.87
C THR A 268 11.10 -12.71 -9.63
N LEU A 269 10.10 -13.15 -8.86
CA LEU A 269 8.93 -12.36 -8.48
C LEU A 269 9.19 -11.42 -7.28
N GLY A 270 10.35 -11.53 -6.61
CA GLY A 270 10.63 -10.79 -5.36
C GLY A 270 9.89 -11.31 -4.14
N LEU A 271 9.36 -12.53 -4.18
CA LEU A 271 8.49 -13.11 -3.15
C LEU A 271 9.18 -14.17 -2.28
N SER A 272 10.50 -14.35 -2.41
CA SER A 272 11.26 -15.41 -1.69
C SER A 272 11.23 -15.27 -0.17
N ARG A 273 11.15 -14.04 0.34
CA ARG A 273 11.19 -13.72 1.76
C ARG A 273 9.81 -13.40 2.35
N VAL A 274 8.78 -13.37 1.52
CA VAL A 274 7.42 -13.00 1.93
C VAL A 274 6.89 -14.01 2.93
N ARG A 275 6.67 -13.53 4.15
CA ARG A 275 6.05 -14.26 5.25
C ARG A 275 4.55 -14.04 5.28
N VAL A 276 4.11 -12.83 4.91
CA VAL A 276 2.70 -12.43 4.86
C VAL A 276 2.45 -11.73 3.54
N GLY A 277 1.53 -12.26 2.74
CA GLY A 277 1.08 -11.65 1.49
C GLY A 277 -0.41 -11.34 1.57
N TYR A 278 -0.83 -10.16 1.12
CA TYR A 278 -2.25 -9.82 1.01
C TYR A 278 -2.65 -9.37 -0.39
N THR A 279 -3.89 -9.70 -0.74
CA THR A 279 -4.63 -9.13 -1.87
C THR A 279 -5.99 -8.62 -1.41
N ALA A 280 -6.42 -7.49 -1.97
CA ALA A 280 -7.69 -6.84 -1.66
C ALA A 280 -8.11 -5.85 -2.75
N GLY A 281 -9.25 -5.18 -2.52
CA GLY A 281 -9.82 -4.17 -3.41
C GLY A 281 -10.80 -4.76 -4.41
N GLU A 282 -10.51 -5.95 -4.91
CA GLU A 282 -11.35 -6.71 -5.84
C GLU A 282 -11.23 -8.22 -5.55
N ALA A 283 -12.14 -9.01 -6.12
CA ALA A 283 -12.07 -10.47 -6.02
C ALA A 283 -10.93 -11.00 -6.90
N ILE A 284 -10.08 -11.85 -6.34
CA ILE A 284 -9.04 -12.57 -7.10
C ILE A 284 -9.59 -13.92 -7.58
N GLY A 285 -9.24 -14.31 -8.81
CA GLY A 285 -9.61 -15.63 -9.32
C GLY A 285 -8.98 -16.76 -8.49
N PRO A 286 -9.74 -17.82 -8.12
CA PRO A 286 -9.21 -18.93 -7.31
C PRO A 286 -7.95 -19.57 -7.90
N GLU A 287 -7.87 -19.70 -9.23
CA GLU A 287 -6.70 -20.28 -9.89
C GLU A 287 -5.42 -19.46 -9.67
N ILE A 288 -5.51 -18.13 -9.71
CA ILE A 288 -4.38 -17.23 -9.47
C ILE A 288 -3.96 -17.33 -8.00
N PHE A 289 -4.93 -17.30 -7.09
CA PHE A 289 -4.69 -17.42 -5.67
C PHE A 289 -4.00 -18.74 -5.29
N ASP A 290 -4.52 -19.86 -5.82
CA ASP A 290 -3.98 -21.20 -5.60
C ASP A 290 -2.59 -21.39 -6.23
N PHE A 291 -2.29 -20.68 -7.33
CA PHE A 291 -0.95 -20.66 -7.92
C PHE A 291 0.08 -20.14 -6.92
N TYR A 292 -0.13 -18.95 -6.35
CA TYR A 292 0.83 -18.34 -5.42
C TYR A 292 0.94 -19.15 -4.12
N ARG A 293 -0.18 -19.63 -3.58
CA ARG A 293 -0.17 -20.51 -2.41
C ARG A 293 0.52 -21.84 -2.70
N GLY A 294 0.38 -22.37 -3.92
CA GLY A 294 1.12 -23.53 -4.40
C GLY A 294 2.64 -23.36 -4.33
N LEU A 295 3.15 -22.14 -4.56
CA LEU A 295 4.58 -21.78 -4.41
C LEU A 295 5.04 -21.66 -2.94
N GLY A 296 4.13 -21.86 -1.99
CA GLY A 296 4.41 -21.72 -0.56
C GLY A 296 4.40 -20.27 -0.09
N ILE A 297 3.79 -19.35 -0.85
CA ILE A 297 3.59 -17.97 -0.43
C ILE A 297 2.32 -17.92 0.43
N ASN A 298 2.42 -17.36 1.64
CA ASN A 298 1.28 -17.11 2.51
C ASN A 298 0.44 -15.92 2.00
N LEU A 299 -0.12 -16.07 0.80
CA LEU A 299 -1.06 -15.13 0.20
C LEU A 299 -2.43 -15.34 0.84
N LYS A 300 -3.01 -14.22 1.31
CA LYS A 300 -4.25 -14.14 2.07
C LYS A 300 -5.16 -13.08 1.46
N GLN A 301 -6.46 -13.25 1.63
CA GLN A 301 -7.43 -12.23 1.27
C GLN A 301 -7.82 -11.41 2.50
N LEU A 302 -8.04 -10.12 2.28
CA LEU A 302 -8.73 -9.25 3.23
C LEU A 302 -9.85 -8.50 2.51
N TYR A 303 -10.90 -8.16 3.24
CA TYR A 303 -11.93 -7.24 2.77
C TYR A 303 -11.87 -5.96 3.59
N GLY A 304 -12.08 -4.84 2.90
CA GLY A 304 -11.83 -3.54 3.47
C GLY A 304 -12.35 -2.37 2.69
N GLN A 305 -12.39 -1.23 3.36
CA GLN A 305 -12.75 0.07 2.79
C GLN A 305 -12.05 1.19 3.54
N THR A 306 -12.04 2.39 2.96
CA THR A 306 -11.39 3.57 3.52
C THR A 306 -11.95 3.96 4.88
N GLU A 307 -13.27 3.89 5.03
CA GLU A 307 -14.04 4.22 6.23
C GLU A 307 -13.70 3.31 7.42
N ALA A 308 -13.20 2.11 7.16
CA ALA A 308 -12.79 1.13 8.18
C ALA A 308 -11.26 1.08 8.36
N SER A 309 -10.50 2.02 7.78
CA SER A 309 -9.03 1.99 7.80
C SER A 309 -8.47 0.67 7.26
N VAL A 310 -9.00 0.21 6.12
CA VAL A 310 -8.71 -1.10 5.49
C VAL A 310 -9.41 -2.25 6.20
N PHE A 311 -8.94 -2.71 7.35
CA PHE A 311 -9.24 -4.08 7.80
C PHE A 311 -10.65 -4.28 8.37
N ILE A 312 -11.55 -4.87 7.58
CA ILE A 312 -12.87 -5.34 8.03
C ILE A 312 -12.81 -6.84 8.32
N THR A 313 -12.40 -7.63 7.33
CA THR A 313 -12.10 -9.07 7.52
C THR A 313 -10.72 -9.38 6.97
N GLN A 314 -10.12 -10.43 7.52
CA GLN A 314 -8.82 -10.92 7.07
C GLN A 314 -8.71 -12.42 7.35
N GLN A 315 -7.98 -13.14 6.51
CA GLN A 315 -7.79 -14.57 6.68
C GLN A 315 -6.70 -14.89 7.71
N PRO A 316 -6.95 -15.80 8.68
CA PRO A 316 -5.92 -16.30 9.57
C PRO A 316 -4.90 -17.16 8.82
N ASP A 317 -3.69 -17.25 9.37
CA ASP A 317 -2.73 -18.25 8.91
C ASP A 317 -3.32 -19.67 9.07
N ASN A 318 -3.03 -20.57 8.12
CA ASN A 318 -3.51 -21.96 8.08
C ASN A 318 -5.02 -22.15 7.83
N GLU A 319 -5.81 -21.08 7.78
CA GLU A 319 -7.27 -21.10 7.57
C GLU A 319 -7.70 -20.36 6.30
N VAL A 320 -6.80 -20.30 5.32
CA VAL A 320 -6.98 -19.55 4.08
C VAL A 320 -7.85 -20.32 3.09
N ARG A 321 -8.83 -19.62 2.50
CA ARG A 321 -9.72 -20.16 1.47
C ARG A 321 -9.80 -19.23 0.26
N SER A 322 -9.83 -19.77 -0.95
CA SER A 322 -9.91 -18.96 -2.17
C SER A 322 -11.28 -18.29 -2.35
N ASP A 323 -12.34 -18.82 -1.72
CA ASP A 323 -13.73 -18.39 -1.88
C ASP A 323 -14.25 -17.47 -0.76
N THR A 324 -13.39 -17.04 0.17
CA THR A 324 -13.79 -16.18 1.30
C THR A 324 -12.83 -15.01 1.48
N VAL A 325 -13.28 -13.99 2.22
CA VAL A 325 -12.45 -12.83 2.63
C VAL A 325 -11.99 -12.90 4.09
N GLY A 326 -12.13 -14.08 4.70
CA GLY A 326 -11.70 -14.36 6.07
C GLY A 326 -12.72 -14.05 7.15
N VAL A 327 -12.21 -13.86 8.37
CA VAL A 327 -12.99 -13.65 9.60
C VAL A 327 -12.98 -12.16 9.97
N PRO A 328 -13.92 -11.66 10.80
CA PRO A 328 -13.85 -10.30 11.32
C PRO A 328 -12.47 -10.00 11.90
N SER A 329 -11.91 -8.85 11.52
CA SER A 329 -10.64 -8.39 12.08
C SER A 329 -10.81 -8.10 13.58
N PRO A 330 -9.75 -8.19 14.40
CA PRO A 330 -9.87 -7.93 15.83
C PRO A 330 -10.47 -6.53 16.09
N GLY A 331 -11.50 -6.45 16.93
CA GLY A 331 -12.21 -5.21 17.22
C GLY A 331 -13.31 -4.82 16.23
N VAL A 332 -13.58 -5.64 15.20
CA VAL A 332 -14.65 -5.40 14.22
C VAL A 332 -15.86 -6.27 14.52
N GLU A 333 -17.03 -5.64 14.63
CA GLU A 333 -18.32 -6.33 14.67
C GLU A 333 -18.98 -6.30 13.30
N LEU A 334 -19.45 -7.45 12.83
CA LEU A 334 -20.12 -7.59 11.55
C LEU A 334 -21.56 -8.07 11.71
N LYS A 335 -22.45 -7.46 10.92
CA LYS A 335 -23.84 -7.85 10.82
C LYS A 335 -24.32 -7.69 9.39
N ILE A 336 -24.99 -8.71 8.87
CA ILE A 336 -25.67 -8.65 7.58
C ILE A 336 -27.05 -7.99 7.79
N GLY A 337 -27.40 -7.05 6.90
CA GLY A 337 -28.69 -6.39 6.93
C GLY A 337 -29.85 -7.36 6.67
N LYS A 338 -31.08 -6.92 6.93
CA LYS A 338 -32.28 -7.76 6.70
C LYS A 338 -32.48 -8.12 5.23
N THR A 339 -31.88 -7.37 4.31
CA THR A 339 -32.01 -7.53 2.86
C THR A 339 -30.93 -8.41 2.25
N GLY A 340 -30.07 -9.03 3.08
CA GLY A 340 -28.81 -9.60 2.61
C GLY A 340 -27.79 -8.51 2.30
#